data_AF-A0A6N4TLY7-F1
#
_entry.id   AF-A0A6N4TLY7-F1
#
_cell.length_a   1.000
_cell.length_b   1.000
_cell.length_c   1.000
_cell.angle_alpha   90.00
_cell.angle_beta   90.00
_cell.angle_gamma   90.00
#
_symmetry.space_group_name_H-M   'P 1'
#
loop_
_entity.id
_entity.type
_entity.pdbx_description
1 polymer ?
#
loop_
_entity_poly.entity_id
_entity_poly.type
_entity_poly.pdbx_seq_one_letter_code
_entity_poly.pdbx_strand_id
1 'polypeptide(L)' 'MLKEGQLVYYLVGSRVDQGHVIDIEQKANGTGFTFRIDSFGGCEGQYVIDSSEIGLSVFLTEEEADAHWGNGHGLPTYC' A
#
# COMPACT_ATOMS: atom_id res chain seq x y z
N MET A 1 3.13 11.75 6.71
CA MET A 1 4.42 11.05 6.52
C MET A 1 4.25 9.65 7.06
N LEU A 2 4.47 8.64 6.23
CA LEU A 2 4.30 7.22 6.57
C LEU A 2 5.33 6.80 7.64
N LYS A 3 4.97 5.84 8.50
CA LYS A 3 5.86 5.32 9.55
C LYS A 3 5.79 3.80 9.61
N GLU A 4 6.86 3.16 10.06
CA GLU A 4 6.83 1.75 10.44
C GLU A 4 5.78 1.50 11.54
N GLY A 5 5.12 0.35 11.46
CA GLY A 5 3.97 -0.04 12.26
C GLY A 5 2.66 0.67 11.90
N GLN A 6 2.67 1.62 10.94
CA GLN A 6 1.45 2.31 10.53
C GLN A 6 0.55 1.36 9.72
N LEU A 7 -0.72 1.29 10.10
CA LEU A 7 -1.76 0.63 9.32
C LEU A 7 -2.02 1.42 8.04
N VAL A 8 -2.05 0.72 6.91
CA VAL A 8 -2.44 1.24 5.60
C VAL A 8 -3.48 0.33 4.97
N TYR A 9 -4.30 0.92 4.11
CA TYR A 9 -5.33 0.23 3.35
C TYR A 9 -4.92 0.23 1.89
N TYR A 10 -5.19 -0.83 1.15
CA TYR A 10 -4.82 -0.90 -0.25
C TYR A 10 -5.83 -1.67 -1.08
N LEU A 11 -5.99 -1.26 -2.33
CA LEU A 11 -6.83 -1.93 -3.30
C LEU A 11 -6.07 -3.09 -3.92
N VAL A 12 -6.62 -4.30 -3.82
CA VAL A 12 -6.07 -5.51 -4.43
C VAL A 12 -7.18 -6.22 -5.21
N GLY A 13 -7.03 -6.30 -6.53
CA GLY A 13 -8.13 -6.76 -7.39
C GLY A 13 -9.41 -5.94 -7.19
N SER A 14 -10.47 -6.59 -6.70
CA SER A 14 -11.79 -5.97 -6.46
C SER A 14 -12.12 -5.75 -4.99
N ARG A 15 -11.14 -5.78 -4.08
CA ARG A 15 -11.36 -5.60 -2.64
C ARG A 15 -10.37 -4.61 -2.03
N VAL A 16 -10.77 -4.01 -0.91
CA VAL A 16 -9.88 -3.32 0.01
C VAL A 16 -9.29 -4.37 0.95
N ASP A 17 -7.98 -4.30 1.16
CA ASP A 17 -7.24 -5.10 2.12
C ASP A 17 -6.36 -4.16 2.97
N GLN A 18 -5.77 -4.66 4.04
CA GLN A 18 -5.00 -3.84 4.97
C GLN A 18 -3.71 -4.52 5.40
N GLY A 19 -2.73 -3.72 5.81
CA GLY A 19 -1.44 -4.22 6.29
C GLY A 19 -0.67 -3.15 7.05
N HIS A 20 0.33 -3.57 7.81
CA HIS A 20 1.21 -2.66 8.53
C HIS A 20 2.50 -2.45 7.76
N VAL A 21 2.95 -1.20 7.71
CA VAL A 21 4.26 -0.85 7.17
C VAL A 21 5.35 -1.46 8.05
N ILE A 22 6.25 -2.25 7.46
CA ILE A 22 7.35 -2.92 8.20
C ILE A 22 8.72 -2.33 7.92
N ASP A 23 8.86 -1.58 6.83
CA ASP A 23 10.12 -0.98 6.40
C ASP A 23 9.86 0.16 5.42
N ILE A 24 10.72 1.17 5.43
CA ILE A 24 10.64 2.35 4.55
C ILE A 24 12.04 2.68 4.05
N GLU A 25 12.26 2.53 2.75
CA GLU A 25 13.51 2.82 2.08
C GLU A 25 13.41 4.10 1.24
N GLN A 26 14.30 5.06 1.50
CA GLN A 26 14.45 6.26 0.66
C GLN A 26 15.03 5.85 -0.71
N LYS A 27 14.46 6.37 -1.81
CA LYS A 27 15.05 6.13 -3.12
C LYS A 27 16.39 6.86 -3.23
N ALA A 28 17.37 6.23 -3.86
CA ALA A 28 18.72 6.79 -4.02
C ALA A 28 18.75 8.14 -4.78
N ASN A 29 17.73 8.43 -5.58
CA ASN A 29 17.58 9.70 -6.30
C ASN A 29 16.99 10.84 -5.44
N GLY A 30 16.63 10.58 -4.18
CA GLY A 30 16.07 11.58 -3.26
C GLY A 30 14.63 11.98 -3.57
N THR A 31 13.98 11.38 -4.57
CA THR A 31 12.59 11.70 -4.96
C THR A 31 11.67 10.53 -4.58
N GLY A 32 11.15 10.57 -3.36
CA GLY A 32 10.21 9.59 -2.84
C GLY A 32 10.86 8.42 -2.11
N PHE A 33 10.04 7.46 -1.72
CA PHE A 33 10.45 6.28 -0.96
C PHE A 33 9.68 5.05 -1.44
N THR A 34 10.19 3.88 -1.11
CA THR A 34 9.44 2.63 -1.18
C THR A 34 9.17 2.15 0.24
N PHE A 35 8.05 1.47 0.45
CA PHE A 35 7.73 0.89 1.75
C PHE A 35 7.27 -0.54 1.58
N ARG A 36 7.47 -1.34 2.62
CA ARG A 36 7.06 -2.74 2.66
C ARG A 36 5.91 -2.89 3.63
N ILE A 37 5.00 -3.83 3.35
CA ILE A 37 3.92 -4.19 4.29
C ILE A 37 4.01 -5.67 4.71
N ASP A 38 3.48 -5.97 5.90
CA ASP A 38 3.50 -7.30 6.53
C ASP A 38 2.59 -8.34 5.85
N SER A 39 1.57 -7.87 5.13
CA SER A 39 0.53 -8.69 4.53
C SER A 39 0.10 -8.10 3.21
N PHE A 40 0.04 -8.92 2.16
CA PHE A 40 -0.41 -8.52 0.83
C PHE A 40 -1.36 -9.58 0.25
N GLY A 41 -2.64 -9.25 0.12
CA GLY A 41 -3.61 -10.10 -0.58
C GLY A 41 -3.87 -11.47 0.05
N GLY A 42 -3.46 -11.69 1.30
CA GLY A 42 -3.50 -12.99 1.98
C GLY A 42 -2.28 -13.89 1.72
N CYS A 43 -1.26 -13.40 1.01
CA CYS A 43 0.06 -14.03 0.96
C CYS A 43 0.92 -13.58 2.13
N GLU A 44 1.66 -14.54 2.71
CA GLU A 44 2.81 -14.22 3.54
C GLU A 44 3.95 -13.77 2.62
N GLY A 45 4.30 -12.49 2.66
CA GLY A 45 5.33 -11.94 1.80
C GLY A 45 5.46 -10.43 1.96
N GLN A 46 6.71 -9.96 2.00
CA GLN A 46 7.00 -8.54 2.10
C GLN A 46 6.83 -7.90 0.71
N TYR A 47 5.69 -7.27 0.47
CA TYR A 47 5.41 -6.59 -0.81
C TYR A 47 5.97 -5.17 -0.77
N VAL A 48 6.77 -4.79 -1.78
CA VAL A 48 7.38 -3.46 -1.90
C VAL A 48 6.45 -2.56 -2.72
N ILE A 49 6.06 -1.43 -2.14
CA ILE A 49 5.16 -0.46 -2.75
C ILE A 49 5.88 0.88 -2.91
N ASP A 50 5.69 1.52 -4.06
CA ASP A 50 6.18 2.86 -4.30
C ASP A 50 5.31 3.91 -3.59
N SER A 51 5.93 4.93 -3.00
CA SER A 51 5.21 6.09 -2.45
C SER A 51 4.24 6.76 -3.44
N SER A 52 4.43 6.58 -4.76
CA SER A 52 3.50 7.08 -5.78
C SER A 52 2.13 6.42 -5.76
N GLU A 53 1.99 5.23 -5.17
CA GLU A 53 0.71 4.54 -5.06
C GLU A 53 -0.18 5.10 -3.93
N ILE A 54 0.38 5.94 -3.04
CA ILE A 54 -0.37 6.58 -1.96
C ILE A 54 -1.36 7.59 -2.56
N GLY A 55 -2.65 7.43 -2.27
CA GLY A 55 -3.77 8.18 -2.82
C GLY A 55 -4.31 7.64 -4.16
N LEU A 56 -3.68 6.60 -4.72
CA LEU A 56 -4.14 5.93 -5.95
C LEU A 56 -4.65 4.52 -5.65
N SER A 57 -3.81 3.73 -5.01
CA SER A 57 -4.03 2.31 -4.71
C SER A 57 -3.81 2.00 -3.22
N VAL A 58 -3.08 2.86 -2.52
CA VAL A 58 -2.82 2.77 -1.08
C VAL A 58 -3.32 4.01 -0.37
N PHE A 59 -3.95 3.85 0.77
CA PHE A 59 -4.65 4.89 1.50
C PHE A 59 -4.31 4.82 2.99
N LEU A 60 -4.40 5.96 3.67
CA LEU A 60 -4.06 6.06 5.09
C LEU A 60 -5.26 5.81 6.00
N THR A 61 -6.47 5.79 5.45
CA THR A 61 -7.72 5.56 6.15
C THR A 61 -8.60 4.60 5.35
N GLU A 62 -9.49 3.88 6.04
CA GLU A 62 -10.43 2.95 5.42
C GLU A 62 -11.44 3.73 4.58
N GLU A 63 -11.93 4.87 5.08
CA GLU A 63 -12.91 5.70 4.38
C GLU A 63 -12.38 6.21 3.03
N GLU A 64 -11.09 6.55 2.96
CA GLU A 64 -10.45 6.97 1.72
C GLU A 64 -10.30 5.80 0.74
N ALA A 65 -9.95 4.60 1.24
CA ALA A 65 -9.88 3.40 0.41
C ALA A 65 -11.26 3.02 -0.17
N ASP A 66 -12.30 3.07 0.65
CA ASP A 66 -13.69 2.78 0.25
C ASP A 66 -14.23 3.81 -0.75
N ALA A 67 -13.91 5.10 -0.57
CA ALA A 67 -14.30 6.14 -1.53
C ALA A 67 -13.67 5.94 -2.92
N HIS A 68 -12.48 5.31 -2.96
CA HIS A 68 -11.75 5.01 -4.19
C HIS A 68 -12.03 3.59 -4.73
N TRP A 69 -12.71 2.75 -3.95
CA TRP A 69 -13.09 1.40 -4.36
C TRP A 69 -14.01 1.45 -5.59
N GLY A 70 -13.69 0.63 -6.60
CA GLY A 70 -14.42 0.56 -7.87
C GLY A 70 -13.97 1.58 -8.94
N ASN A 71 -13.15 2.57 -8.60
CA ASN A 71 -12.59 3.55 -9.55
C ASN A 71 -11.05 3.59 -9.58
N GLY A 72 -10.37 3.11 -8.52
CA GLY A 72 -8.91 3.02 -8.48
C GLY A 72 -8.35 1.84 -9.28
N HIS A 73 -7.07 1.91 -9.68
CA HIS A 73 -6.36 0.71 -10.14
C HIS A 73 -5.94 -0.10 -8.91
N GLY A 74 -6.28 -1.39 -8.88
CA GLY A 74 -5.82 -2.27 -7.81
C GLY A 74 -4.35 -2.63 -8.02
N LEU A 75 -3.61 -2.81 -6.92
CA LEU A 75 -2.31 -3.47 -6.96
C LEU A 75 -2.49 -4.91 -7.51
N PRO A 76 -1.49 -5.43 -8.25
CA PRO A 76 -1.58 -6.76 -8.84
C PRO A 76 -1.83 -7.82 -7.78
N THR A 77 -2.72 -8.77 -8.05
CA THR A 77 -3.10 -9.83 -7.10
C THR A 77 -2.09 -10.97 -6.99
N TYR A 78 -0.95 -10.86 -7.69
CA TYR A 78 0.07 -11.92 -7.70
C TYR A 78 1.19 -11.61 -6.70
N CYS A 79 1.45 -12.62 -5.89
CA CYS A 79 2.70 -12.87 -5.21
C CYS A 79 3.52 -13.75 -6.19
#